data_AF-A0AAN8WPR8-F1
#
_entry.id   AF-A0AAN8WPR8-F1
#
_cell.length_a   1.000
_cell.length_b   1.000
_cell.length_c   1.000
_cell.angle_alpha   90.00
_cell.angle_beta   90.00
_cell.angle_gamma   90.00
#
_symmetry.space_group_name_H-M   'P 1'
#
loop_
_entity.id
_entity.type
_entity.pdbx_description
1 polymer ?
#
loop_
_entity_poly.entity_id
_entity_poly.type
_entity_poly.pdbx_seq_one_letter_code
_entity_poly.pdbx_strand_id
1 'polypeptide(L)'
;MEEVLEQLTRETTASKYGSIHLACVEARDLLESQAALLRSPPHELRAACLKPLQMSLESRQTKLMSLAVSGYYKLLRDTQFHSVYEEDDESMWLPCQLLGALQSLPFHSEDVQVELLK
;
A
#
# COMPACT_ATOMS: atom_id res chain seq x y z
N MET A 1 -6.21 6.05 -3.68
CA MET A 1 -5.78 4.82 -2.95
C MET A 1 -6.98 4.06 -2.41
N GLU A 2 -7.93 4.80 -1.85
CA GLU A 2 -9.23 4.42 -1.30
C GLU A 2 -9.98 3.40 -2.18
N GLU A 3 -10.09 3.65 -3.50
CA GLU A 3 -10.74 2.71 -4.43
C GLU A 3 -10.03 1.35 -4.49
N VAL A 4 -8.69 1.33 -4.52
CA VAL A 4 -7.92 0.07 -4.53
C VAL A 4 -8.12 -0.68 -3.23
N LEU A 5 -8.09 0.01 -2.09
CA LEU A 5 -8.33 -0.58 -0.78
C LEU A 5 -9.76 -1.10 -0.66
N GLU A 6 -10.75 -0.39 -1.21
CA GLU A 6 -12.14 -0.86 -1.24
C GLU A 6 -12.28 -2.12 -2.09
N GLN A 7 -11.64 -2.17 -3.26
CA GLN A 7 -11.62 -3.36 -4.11
C GLN A 7 -10.96 -4.54 -3.39
N LEU A 8 -9.81 -4.34 -2.73
CA LEU A 8 -9.16 -5.37 -1.90
C LEU A 8 -10.06 -5.84 -0.74
N THR A 9 -10.77 -4.92 -0.10
CA THR A 9 -11.73 -5.24 0.98
C THR A 9 -12.87 -6.11 0.47
N ARG A 10 -13.35 -5.90 -0.77
CA ARG A 10 -14.40 -6.73 -1.40
C ARG A 10 -13.90 -8.11 -1.81
N GLU A 11 -12.62 -8.25 -2.17
CA GLU A 11 -12.00 -9.53 -2.54
C GLU A 11 -11.53 -10.36 -1.34
N THR A 12 -11.53 -9.77 -0.16
CA THR A 12 -11.12 -10.39 1.11
C THR A 12 -12.28 -10.43 2.08
N THR A 13 -12.21 -11.34 3.06
CA THR A 13 -13.20 -11.39 4.16
C THR A 13 -12.47 -11.70 5.46
N ALA A 14 -13.11 -11.48 6.61
CA ALA A 14 -12.56 -11.88 7.91
C ALA A 14 -12.15 -13.36 7.96
N SER A 15 -12.84 -14.24 7.22
CA SER A 15 -12.54 -15.68 7.14
C SER A 15 -11.52 -16.04 6.05
N LYS A 16 -11.33 -15.20 5.03
CA LYS A 16 -10.45 -15.44 3.88
C LYS A 16 -9.56 -14.21 3.66
N TYR A 17 -8.29 -14.35 4.01
CA TYR A 17 -7.34 -13.24 4.06
C TYR A 17 -7.71 -12.17 5.10
N GLY A 18 -8.19 -12.58 6.28
CA GLY A 18 -8.67 -11.67 7.33
C GLY A 18 -7.66 -10.62 7.77
N SER A 19 -6.36 -10.93 7.73
CA SER A 19 -5.30 -9.96 8.03
C SER A 19 -5.18 -8.86 6.96
N ILE A 20 -5.35 -9.21 5.68
CA ILE A 20 -5.40 -8.25 4.56
C ILE A 20 -6.65 -7.40 4.68
N HIS A 21 -7.79 -8.03 4.96
CA HIS A 21 -9.07 -7.35 5.12
C HIS A 21 -8.99 -6.28 6.22
N LEU A 22 -8.46 -6.65 7.40
CA LEU A 22 -8.29 -5.71 8.51
C LEU A 22 -7.36 -4.56 8.13
N ALA A 23 -6.19 -4.85 7.54
CA ALA A 23 -5.23 -3.83 7.13
C ALA A 23 -5.82 -2.86 6.09
N CYS A 24 -6.67 -3.34 5.17
CA CYS A 24 -7.38 -2.49 4.22
C CYS A 24 -8.38 -1.56 4.91
N VAL A 25 -9.13 -2.06 5.90
CA VAL A 25 -10.09 -1.25 6.67
C VAL A 25 -9.36 -0.17 7.47
N GLU A 26 -8.31 -0.54 8.21
CA GLU A 26 -7.51 0.42 8.99
C GLU A 26 -6.88 1.51 8.11
N ALA A 27 -6.32 1.14 6.95
CA ALA A 27 -5.76 2.10 6.01
C ALA A 27 -6.82 3.05 5.44
N ARG A 28 -8.03 2.55 5.17
CA ARG A 28 -9.14 3.37 4.69
C ARG A 28 -9.64 4.34 5.75
N ASP A 29 -9.84 3.87 6.97
CA ASP A 29 -10.28 4.71 8.08
C ASP A 29 -9.29 5.86 8.31
N LEU A 30 -7.99 5.58 8.21
CA LEU A 30 -6.95 6.61 8.29
C LEU A 30 -7.05 7.63 7.15
N LEU A 31 -7.22 7.19 5.90
CA LEU A 31 -7.38 8.09 4.75
C LEU A 31 -8.67 8.93 4.84
N GLU A 32 -9.79 8.34 5.26
CA GLU A 32 -11.06 9.04 5.47
C GLU A 32 -10.94 10.09 6.58
N SER A 33 -10.12 9.82 7.61
CA SER A 33 -9.84 10.79 8.69
C SER A 33 -8.98 11.98 8.27
N GLN A 34 -8.28 11.93 7.12
CA GLN A 34 -7.44 13.04 6.63
C GLN A 34 -8.24 14.31 6.26
N ALA A 35 -9.56 14.18 6.07
CA ALA A 35 -10.45 15.31 5.85
C ALA A 35 -10.76 16.11 7.14
N ALA A 36 -10.43 15.57 8.32
CA ALA A 36 -10.61 16.23 9.61
C ALA A 36 -9.42 17.14 9.98
N LEU A 37 -9.45 17.74 11.17
CA LEU A 37 -8.40 18.62 11.70
C LEU A 37 -7.06 17.91 11.98
N LEU A 38 -6.98 16.59 11.80
CA LEU A 38 -5.81 15.75 12.07
C LEU A 38 -5.28 15.19 10.75
N ARG A 39 -4.38 15.93 10.10
CA ARG A 39 -3.65 15.41 8.95
C ARG A 39 -2.44 14.64 9.44
N SER A 40 -2.38 13.36 9.10
CA SER A 40 -1.19 12.56 9.32
C SER A 40 -0.11 12.98 8.33
N PRO A 41 1.17 12.90 8.70
CA PRO A 41 2.25 13.12 7.77
C PRO A 41 2.23 12.05 6.65
N PRO A 42 2.74 12.36 5.45
CA PRO A 42 2.70 11.44 4.32
C PRO A 42 3.34 10.07 4.58
N HIS A 43 4.39 10.00 5.41
CA HIS A 43 5.07 8.75 5.72
C HIS A 43 4.19 7.78 6.55
N GLU A 44 3.32 8.29 7.42
CA GLU A 44 2.34 7.48 8.15
C GLU A 44 1.24 6.95 7.21
N LEU A 45 0.73 7.81 6.34
CA LEU A 45 -0.25 7.42 5.32
C LEU A 45 0.30 6.32 4.40
N ARG A 46 1.55 6.49 3.96
CA ARG A 46 2.26 5.49 3.15
C ARG A 46 2.41 4.18 3.92
N ALA A 47 2.86 4.21 5.17
CA ALA A 47 3.03 2.98 5.96
C ALA A 47 1.71 2.21 6.10
N ALA A 48 0.61 2.89 6.40
CA ALA A 48 -0.71 2.29 6.50
C ALA A 48 -1.18 1.69 5.17
N CYS A 49 -0.95 2.37 4.05
CA CYS A 49 -1.36 1.89 2.72
C CYS A 49 -0.44 0.80 2.15
N LEU A 50 0.87 0.86 2.41
CA LEU A 50 1.84 -0.12 1.92
C LEU A 50 1.64 -1.49 2.57
N LYS A 51 1.18 -1.52 3.83
CA LYS A 51 0.94 -2.76 4.56
C LYS A 51 -0.03 -3.74 3.87
N PRO A 52 -1.28 -3.35 3.54
CA PRO A 52 -2.20 -4.23 2.82
C PRO A 52 -1.73 -4.55 1.41
N LEU A 53 -1.02 -3.64 0.72
CA LEU A 53 -0.47 -3.90 -0.62
C LEU A 53 0.61 -4.97 -0.59
N GLN A 54 1.53 -4.89 0.37
CA GLN A 54 2.56 -5.91 0.59
C GLN A 54 1.93 -7.28 0.86
N MET A 55 0.97 -7.35 1.77
CA MET A 55 0.32 -8.61 2.12
C MET A 55 -0.50 -9.18 0.94
N SER A 56 -1.12 -8.32 0.15
CA SER A 56 -1.86 -8.69 -1.06
C SER A 56 -0.93 -9.25 -2.14
N LEU A 57 0.24 -8.65 -2.31
CA LEU A 57 1.29 -9.17 -3.20
C LEU A 57 1.79 -10.54 -2.73
N GLU A 58 2.07 -10.68 -1.43
CA GLU A 58 2.57 -11.92 -0.81
C GLU A 58 1.53 -13.05 -0.77
N SER A 59 0.24 -12.74 -0.92
CA SER A 59 -0.85 -13.75 -0.94
C SER A 59 -0.76 -14.72 -2.11
N ARG A 60 -0.02 -14.37 -3.17
CA ARG A 60 0.07 -15.10 -4.46
C ARG A 60 -1.27 -15.29 -5.17
N GLN A 61 -2.33 -14.62 -4.73
CA GLN A 61 -3.62 -14.64 -5.38
C GLN A 61 -3.61 -13.58 -6.49
N THR A 62 -3.77 -14.01 -7.75
CA THR A 62 -3.56 -13.18 -8.95
C THR A 62 -4.33 -11.84 -8.92
N LYS A 63 -5.57 -11.85 -8.45
CA LYS A 63 -6.41 -10.64 -8.39
C LYS A 63 -5.95 -9.68 -7.28
N LEU A 64 -5.60 -10.21 -6.10
CA LEU A 64 -5.03 -9.40 -5.02
C LEU A 64 -3.67 -8.81 -5.40
N MET A 65 -2.83 -9.58 -6.09
CA MET A 65 -1.55 -9.10 -6.62
C MET A 65 -1.75 -7.96 -7.62
N SER A 66 -2.64 -8.12 -8.60
CA SER A 66 -2.92 -7.06 -9.58
C SER A 66 -3.45 -5.78 -8.93
N LEU A 67 -4.33 -5.90 -7.93
CA LEU A 67 -4.77 -4.76 -7.14
C LEU A 67 -3.62 -4.13 -6.34
N ALA A 68 -2.72 -4.95 -5.78
CA ALA A 68 -1.54 -4.46 -5.07
C ALA A 68 -0.64 -3.61 -5.98
N VAL A 69 -0.33 -4.11 -7.18
CA VAL A 69 0.47 -3.38 -8.18
C VAL A 69 -0.18 -2.03 -8.53
N SER A 70 -1.48 -2.02 -8.78
CA SER A 70 -2.24 -0.79 -9.02
C SER A 70 -2.15 0.19 -7.84
N GLY A 71 -2.19 -0.33 -6.61
CA GLY A 71 -2.02 0.46 -5.39
C GLY A 71 -0.63 1.09 -5.26
N TYR A 72 0.45 0.35 -5.56
CA TYR A 72 1.81 0.90 -5.57
C TYR A 72 1.94 2.06 -6.57
N TYR A 73 1.39 1.91 -7.77
CA TYR A 73 1.35 3.00 -8.74
C TYR A 73 0.50 4.18 -8.32
N LYS A 74 -0.63 3.93 -7.65
CA LYS A 74 -1.47 4.99 -7.13
C LYS A 74 -0.74 5.78 -6.06
N LEU A 75 0.01 5.11 -5.18
CA LEU A 75 0.82 5.73 -4.14
C LEU A 75 1.88 6.68 -4.73
N LEU A 76 2.56 6.26 -5.80
CA LEU A 76 3.57 7.09 -6.49
C LEU A 76 3.01 8.28 -7.26
N ARG A 77 1.73 8.26 -7.61
CA ARG A 77 1.08 9.33 -8.41
C ARG A 77 0.35 10.35 -7.56
N ASP A 78 -0.07 9.95 -6.36
CA ASP A 78 -0.99 10.73 -5.55
C ASP A 78 -0.23 11.61 -4.56
N THR A 79 -0.40 12.92 -4.67
CA THR A 79 0.45 13.92 -4.00
C THR A 79 0.31 13.90 -2.49
N GLN A 80 -0.78 13.35 -1.95
CA GLN A 80 -0.97 13.15 -0.51
C GLN A 80 0.10 12.25 0.14
N PHE A 81 0.75 11.38 -0.65
CA PHE A 81 1.82 10.50 -0.17
C PHE A 81 3.22 11.11 -0.32
N HIS A 82 3.34 12.30 -0.90
CA HIS A 82 4.62 12.96 -1.11
C HIS A 82 4.92 13.94 0.03
N SER A 83 6.05 13.71 0.71
CA SER A 83 6.55 14.67 1.68
C SER A 83 7.10 15.90 0.94
N VAL A 84 6.79 17.09 1.45
CA VAL A 84 7.37 18.36 0.94
C VAL A 84 8.83 18.51 1.38
N TYR A 85 9.19 17.86 2.49
CA TYR A 85 10.52 17.86 3.08
C TYR A 85 10.96 16.42 3.34
N GLU A 86 12.26 16.18 3.31
CA GLU A 86 12.85 14.92 3.75
C GLU A 86 12.83 14.89 5.28
N GLU A 87 12.36 13.77 5.84
CA GLU A 87 12.40 13.52 7.30
C GLU A 87 13.86 13.25 7.71
N ASP A 88 14.22 13.51 8.97
CA ASP A 88 15.57 13.19 9.48
C ASP A 88 15.87 11.68 9.44
N ASP A 89 14.82 10.85 9.57
CA ASP A 89 14.90 9.40 9.45
C ASP A 89 14.68 8.98 7.98
N GLU A 90 15.76 8.53 7.33
CA GLU A 90 15.74 8.06 5.95
C GLU A 90 14.74 6.90 5.72
N SER A 91 14.44 6.10 6.74
CA SER A 91 13.47 5.00 6.63
C SER A 91 12.05 5.49 6.35
N MET A 92 11.75 6.75 6.68
CA MET A 92 10.46 7.40 6.42
C MET A 92 10.37 7.96 5.00
N TRP A 93 11.46 7.99 4.24
CA TRP A 93 11.45 8.47 2.86
C TRP A 93 10.68 7.54 1.95
N LEU A 94 10.06 8.10 0.90
CA LEU A 94 9.23 7.34 -0.03
C LEU A 94 9.97 6.16 -0.69
N PRO A 95 11.20 6.36 -1.21
CA PRO A 95 11.97 5.25 -1.76
C PRO A 95 12.24 4.15 -0.73
N CYS A 96 12.63 4.51 0.49
CA CYS A 96 12.96 3.56 1.55
C CYS A 96 11.75 2.74 1.98
N GLN A 97 10.59 3.39 2.18
CA GLN A 97 9.35 2.68 2.51
C GLN A 97 8.88 1.74 1.39
N LEU A 98 9.03 2.14 0.12
CA LEU A 98 8.71 1.28 -1.03
C LEU A 98 9.65 0.07 -1.11
N LEU A 99 10.95 0.28 -0.95
CA LEU A 99 11.92 -0.82 -0.92
C LEU A 99 11.62 -1.81 0.20
N GLY A 100 11.24 -1.31 1.39
CA GLY A 100 10.79 -2.14 2.50
C GLY A 100 9.54 -2.96 2.19
N ALA A 101 8.53 -2.34 1.58
CA ALA A 101 7.29 -3.02 1.18
C ALA A 101 7.49 -4.04 0.04
N LEU A 102 8.48 -3.81 -0.83
CA LEU A 102 8.80 -4.65 -1.98
C LEU A 102 9.95 -5.62 -1.73
N GLN A 103 10.36 -5.84 -0.47
CA GLN A 103 11.44 -6.78 -0.14
C GLN A 103 11.20 -8.21 -0.65
N SER A 104 9.93 -8.61 -0.83
CA SER A 104 9.56 -9.93 -1.33
C SER A 104 9.57 -10.01 -2.87
N LEU A 105 9.71 -8.88 -3.58
CA LEU A 105 9.64 -8.78 -5.04
C LEU A 105 10.52 -9.80 -5.78
N PRO A 106 11.79 -10.03 -5.41
CA PRO A 106 12.66 -10.97 -6.11
C PRO A 106 12.18 -12.43 -6.08
N PHE A 107 11.25 -12.77 -5.19
CA PHE A 107 10.69 -14.13 -5.04
C PHE A 107 9.37 -14.32 -5.80
N HIS A 108 8.86 -13.28 -6.48
CA HIS A 108 7.68 -13.37 -7.34
C HIS A 108 8.05 -13.72 -8.79
N SER A 109 7.07 -14.01 -9.64
CA SER A 109 7.31 -14.31 -11.05
C SER A 109 7.89 -13.11 -11.81
N GLU A 110 8.64 -13.37 -12.88
CA GLU A 110 9.20 -12.31 -13.74
C GLU A 110 8.12 -11.35 -14.25
N ASP A 111 6.94 -11.84 -14.61
CA ASP A 111 5.83 -10.99 -15.05
C ASP A 111 5.46 -9.92 -14.00
N VAL A 112 5.38 -10.32 -12.72
CA VAL A 112 5.03 -9.43 -11.61
C VAL A 112 6.18 -8.46 -11.30
N GLN A 113 7.43 -8.95 -11.37
CA GLN A 113 8.61 -8.10 -11.21
C GLN A 113 8.68 -7.02 -12.29
N VAL A 114 8.50 -7.43 -13.55
CA VAL A 114 8.48 -6.53 -14.72
C VAL A 114 7.30 -5.58 -14.65
N GLU A 115 6.14 -6.01 -14.14
CA GLU A 115 5.02 -5.10 -13.93
C GLU A 115 5.40 -4.02 -12.92
N LEU A 116 5.84 -4.37 -11.70
CA LEU A 116 6.14 -3.38 -10.65
C LEU A 116 7.31 -2.44 -10.95
N LEU A 117 8.24 -2.82 -11.82
CA LEU A 117 9.42 -2.04 -12.17
C LEU A 117 9.23 -1.09 -13.37
N LYS A 118 8.05 -1.09 -14.02
CA LYS A 118 7.70 -0.14 -15.09
C LYS A 118 7.29 1.20 -14.52
#